data_AF-A0A6N4AJ63-F1
#
_entry.id   AF-A0A6N4AJ63-F1
#
_cell.length_a   1.000
_cell.length_b   1.000
_cell.length_c   1.000
_cell.angle_alpha   90.00
_cell.angle_beta   90.00
_cell.angle_gamma   90.00
#
_symmetry.space_group_name_H-M   'P 1'
#
loop_
_entity.id
_entity.type
_entity.pdbx_description
1 polymer ?
#
loop_
_entity_poly.entity_id
_entity_poly.type
_entity_poly.pdbx_seq_one_letter_code
_entity_poly.pdbx_strand_id
1 'polypeptide(L)'
;MTNIIEKNERYDMQLHIEKAFDIIEEHLPHNYVSEVQKKLGPEAKINDGVIRNIRNKLQKVTDNRLNVLNALVEVSLENKAQKDKLISNLQ
;
A
#
# COMPACT_ATOMS: atom_id res chain seq x y z
N MET A 1 30.89 26.79 1.25
CA MET A 1 29.60 26.28 1.77
C MET A 1 28.96 25.50 0.66
N THR A 2 28.95 24.17 0.75
CA THR A 2 28.43 23.30 -0.30
C THR A 2 26.91 23.25 -0.17
N ASN A 3 26.20 23.75 -1.17
CA ASN A 3 24.75 23.61 -1.27
C ASN A 3 24.44 22.15 -1.58
N ILE A 4 24.04 21.38 -0.56
CA ILE A 4 23.52 20.02 -0.75
C ILE A 4 22.11 20.17 -1.32
N ILE A 5 21.93 19.67 -2.54
CA ILE A 5 20.68 19.76 -3.28
C ILE A 5 19.75 18.63 -2.78
N GLU A 6 18.83 18.94 -1.86
CA GLU A 6 17.77 18.02 -1.35
C GLU A 6 16.68 17.65 -2.39
N LYS A 7 16.94 17.75 -3.70
CA LYS A 7 15.91 17.52 -4.73
C LYS A 7 15.65 16.05 -5.06
N ASN A 8 16.50 15.11 -4.62
CA ASN A 8 16.39 13.71 -5.04
C ASN A 8 15.37 12.89 -4.23
N GLU A 9 15.24 13.10 -2.93
CA GLU A 9 14.44 12.21 -2.06
C GLU A 9 12.93 12.30 -2.31
N ARG A 10 12.42 13.49 -2.65
CA ARG A 10 10.99 13.67 -2.93
C ARG A 10 10.54 12.99 -4.22
N TYR A 11 11.39 12.99 -5.23
CA TYR A 11 11.10 12.35 -6.52
C TYR A 11 11.07 10.82 -6.37
N ASP A 12 12.02 10.26 -5.63
CA ASP A 12 12.11 8.81 -5.40
C ASP A 12 10.90 8.30 -4.59
N MET A 13 10.52 9.00 -3.52
CA MET A 13 9.31 8.68 -2.76
C MET A 13 8.04 8.72 -3.62
N GLN A 14 7.91 9.68 -4.53
CA GLN A 14 6.75 9.76 -5.42
C GLN A 14 6.68 8.55 -6.36
N LEU A 15 7.82 8.13 -6.92
CA LEU A 15 7.91 6.94 -7.76
C LEU A 15 7.53 5.65 -7.01
N HIS A 16 7.92 5.56 -5.73
CA HIS A 16 7.55 4.42 -4.87
C HIS A 16 6.06 4.38 -4.58
N ILE A 17 5.44 5.52 -4.33
CA ILE A 17 3.99 5.62 -4.09
C ILE A 17 3.20 5.24 -5.34
N GLU A 18 3.63 5.68 -6.53
CA GLU A 18 2.98 5.32 -7.79
C GLU A 18 3.02 3.81 -8.04
N LYS A 19 4.20 3.18 -7.91
CA LYS A 19 4.35 1.72 -8.01
C LYS A 19 3.51 0.96 -6.99
N ALA A 20 3.42 1.47 -5.76
CA ALA A 20 2.58 0.88 -4.72
C ALA A 20 1.11 0.85 -5.16
N PHE A 21 0.61 1.92 -5.77
CA PHE A 21 -0.76 1.97 -6.27
C PHE A 21 -1.02 1.01 -7.43
N ASP A 22 -0.06 0.82 -8.33
CA ASP A 22 -0.20 -0.14 -9.43
C ASP A 22 -0.39 -1.57 -8.89
N ILE A 23 0.43 -1.97 -7.90
CA ILE A 23 0.32 -3.27 -7.23
C ILE A 23 -1.05 -3.43 -6.54
N ILE A 24 -1.50 -2.37 -5.87
CA ILE A 24 -2.80 -2.35 -5.19
C ILE A 24 -3.94 -2.51 -6.20
N GLU A 25 -3.88 -1.82 -7.34
CA GLU A 25 -4.93 -1.90 -8.35
C GLU A 25 -5.06 -3.31 -8.94
N GLU A 26 -3.93 -3.98 -9.19
CA GLU A 26 -3.90 -5.28 -9.84
C GLU A 26 -4.25 -6.45 -8.90
N HIS A 27 -3.85 -6.37 -7.63
CA HIS A 27 -3.83 -7.53 -6.75
C HIS A 27 -4.58 -7.36 -5.43
N LEU A 28 -5.18 -6.22 -5.13
CA LEU A 28 -5.92 -6.06 -3.87
C LEU A 28 -7.19 -6.96 -3.85
N PRO A 29 -7.40 -7.75 -2.78
CA PRO A 29 -8.59 -8.60 -2.65
C PRO A 29 -9.84 -7.79 -2.29
N HIS A 30 -11.04 -8.34 -2.49
CA HIS A 30 -12.30 -7.64 -2.17
C HIS A 30 -12.45 -7.30 -0.67
N ASN A 31 -12.03 -8.20 0.22
CA ASN A 31 -12.13 -8.03 1.67
C ASN A 31 -10.90 -7.32 2.28
N TYR A 32 -10.19 -6.51 1.49
CA TYR A 32 -8.91 -5.92 1.88
C TYR A 32 -8.97 -5.04 3.13
N VAL A 33 -10.08 -4.36 3.42
CA VAL A 33 -10.15 -3.44 4.56
C VAL A 33 -9.87 -4.17 5.87
N SER A 34 -10.49 -5.34 6.06
CA SER A 34 -10.28 -6.17 7.24
C SER A 34 -8.85 -6.73 7.31
N GLU A 35 -8.28 -7.14 6.17
CA GLU A 35 -6.90 -7.65 6.12
C GLU A 35 -5.87 -6.55 6.41
N VAL A 36 -6.08 -5.35 5.88
CA VAL A 36 -5.22 -4.19 6.14
C VAL A 36 -5.29 -3.79 7.62
N GLN A 37 -6.47 -3.85 8.25
CA GLN A 37 -6.59 -3.61 9.70
C GLN A 37 -5.83 -4.64 10.53
N LYS A 38 -5.87 -5.91 10.14
CA LYS A 38 -5.06 -6.95 10.80
C LYS A 38 -3.56 -6.66 10.68
N LYS A 39 -3.10 -6.18 9.52
CA LYS A 39 -1.69 -5.81 9.29
C LYS A 39 -1.25 -4.61 10.12
N LEU A 40 -2.11 -3.59 10.21
CA LEU A 40 -1.81 -2.37 10.98
C LEU A 40 -1.87 -2.59 12.50
N GLY A 41 -2.61 -3.60 12.95
CA GLY A 41 -2.82 -3.90 14.36
C GLY A 41 -3.81 -2.94 15.04
N PRO A 42 -4.25 -3.28 16.27
CA PRO A 42 -5.26 -2.53 17.00
C PRO A 42 -4.80 -1.12 17.42
N GLU A 43 -3.50 -0.89 17.50
CA GLU A 43 -2.93 0.36 18.00
C GLU A 43 -2.95 1.50 16.98
N ALA A 44 -3.03 1.17 15.69
CA ALA A 44 -2.96 2.16 14.63
C ALA A 44 -4.16 3.12 14.60
N LYS A 45 -5.28 2.78 15.27
CA LYS A 45 -6.53 3.58 15.33
C LYS A 45 -6.96 4.12 13.96
N ILE A 46 -6.73 3.35 12.90
CA ILE A 46 -7.08 3.71 11.53
C ILE A 46 -8.50 3.23 11.24
N ASN A 47 -9.40 4.18 10.97
CA ASN A 47 -10.74 3.88 10.50
C ASN A 47 -10.70 3.36 9.05
N ASP A 48 -11.55 2.39 8.71
CA ASP A 48 -11.80 1.90 7.37
C ASP A 48 -11.91 3.01 6.32
N GLY A 49 -12.55 4.14 6.65
CA GLY A 49 -12.71 5.27 5.74
C GLY A 49 -11.36 5.80 5.25
N VAL A 50 -10.34 5.83 6.11
CA VAL A 50 -8.99 6.25 5.74
C VAL A 50 -8.35 5.24 4.80
N ILE A 51 -8.51 3.95 5.05
CA ILE A 51 -7.99 2.88 4.18
C ILE A 51 -8.59 3.01 2.78
N ARG A 52 -9.91 3.17 2.68
CA ARG A 52 -10.61 3.34 1.39
C ARG A 52 -10.19 4.63 0.68
N ASN A 53 -10.03 5.73 1.40
CA ASN A 53 -9.61 7.01 0.83
C ASN A 53 -8.19 6.96 0.29
N ILE A 54 -7.26 6.30 0.99
CA ILE A 54 -5.89 6.09 0.52
C ILE A 54 -5.90 5.21 -0.73
N ARG A 55 -6.60 4.06 -0.70
CA ARG A 55 -6.75 3.16 -1.86
C ARG A 55 -7.27 3.90 -3.10
N ASN A 56 -8.25 4.80 -2.93
CA ASN A 56 -8.84 5.57 -4.01
C ASN A 56 -8.05 6.85 -4.38
N LYS A 57 -6.84 7.04 -3.83
CA LYS A 57 -6.01 8.24 -4.03
C LYS A 57 -6.72 9.55 -3.66
N LEU A 58 -7.78 9.50 -2.84
CA LEU A 58 -8.56 10.67 -2.40
C LEU A 58 -7.90 11.44 -1.27
N GLN A 59 -6.90 10.84 -0.62
CA GLN A 59 -6.13 11.46 0.45
C GLN A 59 -4.64 11.36 0.12
N LYS A 60 -3.90 12.45 0.37
CA LYS A 60 -2.44 12.42 0.26
C LYS A 60 -1.84 11.43 1.26
N VAL A 61 -0.92 10.62 0.78
CA VAL A 61 -0.09 9.75 1.62
C VAL A 61 1.00 10.63 2.22
N THR A 62 0.84 10.97 3.49
CA THR A 62 1.89 11.60 4.31
C THR A 62 2.67 10.53 5.06
N ASP A 63 3.78 10.88 5.71
CA ASP A 63 4.61 9.92 6.45
C ASP A 63 3.79 9.09 7.46
N ASN A 64 2.84 9.73 8.15
CA ASN A 64 1.93 9.07 9.10
C ASN A 64 0.89 8.13 8.46
N ARG A 65 0.82 8.09 7.12
CA ARG A 65 -0.09 7.26 6.33
C ARG A 65 0.65 6.28 5.42
N LEU A 66 1.99 6.32 5.40
CA LEU A 66 2.82 5.33 4.69
C LEU A 66 2.58 3.92 5.23
N ASN A 67 2.35 3.78 6.54
CA ASN A 67 1.98 2.50 7.14
C ASN A 67 0.70 1.90 6.50
N VAL A 68 -0.31 2.70 6.20
CA VAL A 68 -1.54 2.24 5.55
C VAL A 68 -1.28 1.85 4.09
N LEU A 69 -0.46 2.63 3.38
CA LEU A 69 -0.07 2.31 2.01
C LEU A 69 0.73 0.99 1.96
N ASN A 70 1.71 0.83 2.85
CA ASN A 70 2.51 -0.39 2.98
C ASN A 70 1.63 -1.59 3.30
N ALA A 71 0.70 -1.46 4.25
CA ALA A 71 -0.24 -2.53 4.57
C ALA A 71 -1.14 -2.91 3.38
N LEU A 72 -1.59 -1.93 2.57
CA LEU A 72 -2.34 -2.21 1.33
C LEU A 72 -1.49 -2.98 0.32
N VAL A 73 -0.22 -2.61 0.15
CA VAL A 73 0.72 -3.30 -0.74
C VAL A 73 0.97 -4.73 -0.26
N GLU A 74 1.23 -4.92 1.03
CA GLU A 74 1.44 -6.26 1.62
C GLU A 74 0.27 -7.19 1.35
N VAL A 75 -0.96 -6.75 1.64
CA VAL A 75 -2.18 -7.53 1.40
C VAL A 75 -2.34 -7.86 -0.09
N SER A 76 -1.97 -6.94 -0.97
CA SER A 76 -2.03 -7.15 -2.43
C SER A 76 -1.01 -8.19 -2.88
N LEU A 77 0.22 -8.13 -2.39
CA LEU A 77 1.27 -9.11 -2.69
C LEU A 77 0.93 -10.50 -2.14
N GLU A 78 0.36 -10.58 -0.94
CA GLU A 78 -0.09 -11.86 -0.37
C GLU A 78 -1.21 -12.48 -1.22
N ASN A 79 -2.18 -11.68 -1.65
CA ASN A 79 -3.24 -12.16 -2.52
C ASN A 79 -2.70 -12.60 -3.89
N LYS A 80 -1.74 -11.88 -4.46
CA LYS A 80 -1.04 -12.30 -5.68
C LYS A 80 -0.39 -13.67 -5.50
N ALA A 81 0.40 -13.84 -4.45
CA ALA A 81 1.09 -15.10 -4.17
C ALA A 81 0.11 -16.27 -3.95
N GLN A 82 -1.05 -16.02 -3.33
CA GLN A 82 -2.10 -17.01 -3.18
C GLN A 82 -2.76 -17.38 -4.52
N LYS A 83 -3.04 -16.40 -5.39
CA LYS A 83 -3.55 -16.64 -6.75
C LYS A 83 -2.57 -17.47 -7.58
N ASP A 84 -1.29 -17.12 -7.55
CA ASP A 84 -0.25 -17.82 -8.29
C ASP A 84 -0.14 -19.29 -7.84
N LYS A 85 -0.19 -19.54 -6.52
CA LYS A 85 -0.24 -20.91 -5.97
C LYS A 85 -1.48 -21.68 -6.41
N LEU A 86 -2.65 -21.03 -6.41
CA LEU A 86 -3.88 -21.68 -6.84
C LEU A 86 -3.83 -22.09 -8.32
N ILE A 87 -3.31 -21.20 -9.18
CA ILE A 87 -3.13 -21.48 -10.61
C ILE A 87 -2.17 -22.65 -10.80
N SER A 88 -1.02 -22.64 -10.12
CA SER A 88 -0.02 -23.71 -10.20
C SER A 88 -0.55 -25.08 -9.73
N ASN A 89 -1.52 -25.11 -8.83
CA ASN A 89 -2.13 -26.37 -8.35
C ASN A 89 -3.23 -26.90 -9.29
N LEU A 90 -3.69 -26.09 -10.25
CA LEU A 90 -4.72 -26.46 -11.23
C LEU A 90 -4.13 -26.92 -12.57
N GLN A 91 -2.82 -26.80 -12.76
CA GLN A 91 -2.06 -27.25 -13.93
C GLN A 91 -1.46 -28.64 -13.71
#